data_AF-A0A917VC00-F1
#
_entry.id   AF-A0A917VC00-F1
#
_cell.length_a   1.000
_cell.length_b   1.000
_cell.length_c   1.000
_cell.angle_alpha   90.00
_cell.angle_beta   90.00
_cell.angle_gamma   90.00
#
_symmetry.space_group_name_H-M   'P 1'
#
loop_
_entity.id
_entity.type
_entity.pdbx_description
1 polymer ?
#
loop_
_entity_poly.entity_id
_entity_poly.type
_entity_poly.pdbx_seq_one_letter_code
_entity_poly.pdbx_strand_id
1 'polypeptide(L)' 'MARRSASRGGNAETLRRFWSTGEGGKSIRWGTKGDWTRCTRKLAKYLGPRARGYCQNLHKRNTGYYTGDRRNR' A
#
# COMPACT_ATOMS: atom_id res chain seq x y z
N MET A 1 2.74 -30.12 15.40
CA MET A 1 2.49 -28.65 15.44
C MET A 1 3.80 -27.99 15.00
N ALA A 2 3.98 -27.16 13.98
CA ALA A 2 3.10 -26.43 13.07
C ALA A 2 3.76 -26.38 11.67
N ARG A 3 2.95 -26.45 10.61
CA ARG A 3 3.35 -26.25 9.22
C ARG A 3 3.91 -24.84 9.06
N ARG A 4 5.24 -24.69 8.94
CA ARG A 4 5.86 -23.39 8.56
C ARG A 4 5.66 -23.20 7.06
N SER A 5 4.47 -22.74 6.71
CA SER A 5 4.11 -22.30 5.36
C SER A 5 5.13 -21.29 4.85
N ALA A 6 5.63 -21.53 3.64
CA ALA A 6 6.68 -20.76 2.99
C ALA A 6 6.43 -19.24 3.04
N SER A 7 7.29 -18.52 3.77
CA SER A 7 7.35 -17.07 3.76
C SER A 7 8.01 -16.60 2.46
N ARG A 8 7.23 -16.50 1.36
CA ARG A 8 7.59 -15.79 0.11
C ARG A 8 7.69 -14.26 0.35
N GLY A 9 8.44 -13.85 1.38
CA GLY A 9 8.49 -12.47 1.90
C GLY A 9 9.51 -11.54 1.22
N GLY A 10 10.30 -12.04 0.26
CA GLY A 10 11.44 -11.30 -0.32
C GLY A 10 11.08 -10.07 -1.18
N ASN A 11 9.82 -9.88 -1.56
CA ASN A 11 9.40 -8.75 -2.42
C ASN A 11 8.74 -7.60 -1.66
N ALA A 12 8.51 -7.72 -0.35
CA ALA A 12 7.71 -6.74 0.39
C ALA A 12 8.40 -5.37 0.50
N GLU A 13 9.73 -5.30 0.57
CA GLU A 13 10.47 -4.04 0.62
C GLU A 13 10.65 -3.40 -0.77
N THR A 14 10.91 -4.22 -1.79
CA THR A 14 10.97 -3.76 -3.19
C THR A 14 9.62 -3.21 -3.63
N LEU A 15 8.52 -3.90 -3.31
CA LEU A 15 7.17 -3.40 -3.48
C LEU A 15 6.96 -2.10 -2.71
N ARG A 16 7.47 -1.99 -1.47
CA ARG A 16 7.36 -0.74 -0.68
C ARG A 16 7.96 0.45 -1.39
N ARG A 17 9.19 0.30 -1.88
CA ARG A 17 9.91 1.36 -2.61
C ARG A 17 9.21 1.70 -3.92
N PHE A 18 8.78 0.67 -4.67
CA PHE A 18 8.07 0.84 -5.93
C PHE A 18 6.71 1.56 -5.77
N TRP A 19 5.94 1.22 -4.73
CA TRP A 19 4.62 1.81 -4.47
C TRP A 19 4.69 3.15 -3.72
N SER A 20 5.82 3.49 -3.06
CA SER A 20 6.01 4.79 -2.41
C SER A 20 6.52 5.84 -3.41
N THR A 21 7.70 5.61 -3.98
CA THR A 21 8.43 6.58 -4.80
C THR A 21 8.60 6.12 -6.26
N GLY A 22 8.40 4.84 -6.55
CA GLY A 22 8.45 4.29 -7.91
C GLY A 22 7.19 4.53 -8.74
N GLU A 23 7.12 3.87 -9.90
CA GLU A 23 5.99 3.95 -10.83
C GLU A 23 4.65 3.56 -10.20
N GLY A 24 4.66 2.63 -9.25
CA GLY A 24 3.47 2.23 -8.51
C GLY A 24 2.88 3.40 -7.70
N GLY A 25 3.72 4.18 -7.04
CA GLY A 25 3.30 5.37 -6.30
C GLY A 25 2.77 6.48 -7.20
N LYS A 26 3.43 6.69 -8.35
CA LYS A 26 2.94 7.61 -9.39
C LYS A 26 1.58 7.17 -9.94
N SER A 27 1.37 5.87 -10.14
CA SER A 27 0.08 5.30 -10.59
C SER A 27 -1.05 5.46 -9.56
N ILE A 28 -0.71 5.40 -8.27
CA ILE A 28 -1.66 5.66 -7.19
C ILE A 28 -2.01 7.15 -7.11
N ARG A 29 -1.11 8.05 -7.53
CA ARG A 29 -1.23 9.51 -7.36
C ARG A 29 -1.56 9.85 -5.91
N TRP A 30 -0.59 9.62 -5.02
CA TRP A 30 -0.71 10.00 -3.61
C TRP A 30 -1.13 11.47 -3.47
N GLY A 31 -2.07 11.76 -2.57
CA GLY A 31 -2.68 13.09 -2.44
C GLY A 31 -3.87 13.37 -3.37
N THR A 32 -4.39 12.36 -4.06
CA THR A 32 -5.65 12.46 -4.84
C THR A 32 -6.75 11.61 -4.23
N LYS A 33 -8.01 12.03 -4.37
CA LYS A 33 -9.15 11.24 -3.87
C LYS A 33 -9.11 9.79 -4.36
N GLY A 34 -9.29 8.87 -3.42
CA GLY A 34 -9.34 7.44 -3.70
C GLY A 34 -7.99 6.80 -4.04
N ASP A 35 -6.88 7.44 -3.67
CA ASP A 35 -5.54 6.86 -3.77
C ASP A 35 -5.43 5.55 -2.96
N TRP A 36 -6.02 5.49 -1.76
CA TRP A 36 -6.05 4.26 -0.94
C TRP A 36 -6.83 3.15 -1.60
N THR A 37 -7.97 3.44 -2.23
CA THR A 37 -8.76 2.43 -2.94
C THR A 37 -7.97 1.88 -4.14
N ARG A 38 -7.28 2.75 -4.88
CA ARG A 38 -6.38 2.34 -5.98
C ARG A 38 -5.22 1.48 -5.48
N CYS A 39 -4.57 1.89 -4.40
CA CYS A 39 -3.51 1.12 -3.75
C CYS A 39 -4.03 -0.25 -3.32
N THR A 40 -5.11 -0.27 -2.54
CA THR A 40 -5.66 -1.51 -1.97
C THR A 40 -6.11 -2.46 -3.07
N ARG A 41 -6.73 -1.99 -4.15
CA ARG A 41 -7.12 -2.83 -5.30
C ARG A 41 -5.93 -3.45 -6.02
N LYS A 42 -4.84 -2.70 -6.20
CA LYS A 42 -3.61 -3.20 -6.85
C LYS A 42 -2.86 -4.15 -5.92
N LEU A 43 -2.70 -3.78 -4.65
CA LEU A 43 -1.93 -4.55 -3.66
C LEU A 43 -2.71 -5.75 -3.10
N ALA A 44 -4.04 -5.75 -3.10
CA ALA A 44 -4.85 -6.89 -2.65
C ALA A 44 -4.53 -8.16 -3.46
N LYS A 45 -4.18 -8.02 -4.75
CA LYS A 45 -3.73 -9.14 -5.59
C LYS A 45 -2.44 -9.81 -5.10
N TYR A 46 -1.58 -9.06 -4.41
CA TYR A 46 -0.25 -9.53 -3.99
C TYR A 46 -0.16 -9.81 -2.48
N LEU A 47 -0.80 -8.98 -1.66
CA LEU A 47 -0.70 -8.99 -0.20
C LEU A 47 -1.98 -9.51 0.47
N GLY A 48 -3.07 -9.64 -0.28
CA GLY A 48 -4.37 -10.03 0.23
C GLY A 48 -4.94 -8.98 1.21
N PRO A 49 -5.63 -9.41 2.29
CA PRO A 49 -6.30 -8.48 3.22
C PRO A 49 -5.32 -7.54 3.96
N ARG A 50 -4.03 -7.88 4.01
CA ARG A 50 -2.96 -7.08 4.62
C ARG A 50 -2.63 -5.80 3.84
N ALA A 51 -3.07 -5.71 2.58
CA ALA A 51 -2.87 -4.54 1.72
C ALA A 51 -3.46 -3.26 2.34
N ARG A 52 -4.59 -3.35 3.06
CA ARG A 52 -5.30 -2.19 3.63
C ARG A 52 -4.42 -1.37 4.59
N GLY A 53 -3.78 -2.04 5.55
CA GLY A 53 -2.88 -1.39 6.51
C GLY A 53 -1.57 -0.93 5.86
N TYR A 54 -1.08 -1.68 4.88
CA TYR A 54 0.13 -1.31 4.16
C TYR A 54 -0.04 -0.04 3.32
N CYS A 55 -1.16 0.07 2.58
CA CYS A 55 -1.53 1.25 1.81
C CYS A 55 -1.76 2.48 2.69
N GLN A 56 -2.30 2.29 3.89
CA GLN A 56 -2.51 3.38 4.83
C GLN A 56 -1.17 3.97 5.33
N ASN A 57 -0.19 3.11 5.62
CA ASN A 57 1.17 3.55 5.98
C ASN A 57 1.89 4.25 4.84
N LEU A 58 1.75 3.74 3.61
CA LEU A 58 2.30 4.38 2.41
C LEU A 58 1.69 5.76 2.17
N HIS A 59 0.36 5.88 2.30
CA HIS A 59 -0.33 7.15 2.16
C HIS A 59 0.19 8.20 3.15
N LYS A 60 0.31 7.84 4.43
CA LYS A 60 0.86 8.73 5.45
C LYS A 60 2.29 9.15 5.14
N ARG A 61 3.12 8.23 4.62
CA ARG A 61 4.51 8.54 4.24
C ARG A 61 4.61 9.53 3.10
N ASN A 62 3.80 9.36 2.05
CA ASN A 62 3.89 10.20 0.86
C ASN A 62 3.13 11.54 1.00
N THR A 63 2.04 11.55 1.76
CA THR A 63 1.12 12.69 1.81
C THR A 63 1.16 13.42 3.15
N GLY A 64 1.71 12.81 4.20
CA GLY A 64 1.82 13.37 5.54
C GLY A 64 0.57 13.22 6.41
N TYR A 65 -0.57 12.80 5.86
CA TYR A 65 -1.83 12.55 6.56
C TYR A 65 -2.39 11.16 6.24
N TYR A 66 -3.39 10.69 7.00
CA TYR A 66 -4.04 9.40 6.75
C TYR A 66 -5.15 9.51 5.70
N THR A 67 -5.45 8.41 5.01
CA THR A 67 -6.39 8.42 3.88
C THR A 67 -7.85 8.59 4.30
N GLY A 68 -8.18 8.31 5.55
CA GLY A 68 -9.49 8.58 6.15
C GLY A 68 -9.60 9.96 6.80
N ASP A 69 -8.59 10.82 6.66
CA ASP A 69 -8.63 12.19 7.16
C ASP A 69 -9.62 13.03 6.35
N ARG A 70 -10.33 13.97 6.99
CA ARG A 70 -11.35 14.82 6.34
C ARG A 70 -10.80 15.64 5.16
N ARG A 71 -9.48 15.83 5.10
CA ARG A 71 -8.77 16.46 3.96
C ARG A 71 -8.82 15.64 2.67
N ASN A 72 -9.15 14.35 2.75
CA ASN A 72 -9.33 13.45 1.62
C ASN A 72 -10.82 13.06 1.43
N ARG A 73 -11.75 14.01 1.65
CA ARG A 73 -13.20 13.84 1.41
C ARG A 73 -13.59 14.31 0.03
#